data_AF-A0A917N1B4-F1
#
_entry.id   AF-A0A917N1B4-F1
#
_cell.length_a   1.000
_cell.length_b   1.000
_cell.length_c   1.000
_cell.angle_alpha   90.00
_cell.angle_beta   90.00
_cell.angle_gamma   90.00
#
_symmetry.space_group_name_H-M   'P 1'
#
loop_
_entity.id
_entity.type
_entity.pdbx_description
1 polymer ?
#
loop_
_entity_poly.entity_id
_entity_poly.type
_entity_poly.pdbx_seq_one_letter_code
_entity_poly.pdbx_strand_id
1 'polypeptide(L)'
;MGVNTYNLQAIKKELQHLSGSQLADLCLRLSKYKKENKELLSYLLFEANNHDGYIEGIKQEMDTLFNELPSHYYYAAKSMRKILKLITKHTKFMASKPAEIDLLLYYCQQYVNHVDKRTGYKPLRQLLHKQLEKVAKLIGALHEDLQYDHQAGFEKVVQEADEKLSWINKQDYL
;
A
#
# COMPACT_ATOMS: atom_id res chain seq x y z
N MET A 1 16.87 15.82 -34.04
CA MET A 1 17.81 15.16 -33.12
C MET A 1 17.06 14.84 -31.84
N GLY A 2 16.95 13.57 -31.45
CA GLY A 2 16.25 13.16 -30.24
C GLY A 2 17.08 13.49 -28.99
N VAL A 3 16.40 13.77 -27.88
CA VAL A 3 17.07 13.94 -26.58
C VAL A 3 17.61 12.59 -26.13
N ASN A 4 18.93 12.47 -25.94
CA ASN A 4 19.56 11.25 -25.44
C ASN A 4 19.10 11.00 -24.00
N THR A 5 18.58 9.79 -23.74
CA THR A 5 18.23 9.33 -22.39
C THR A 5 19.23 8.26 -21.96
N TYR A 6 19.96 8.51 -20.87
CA TYR A 6 20.95 7.59 -20.33
C TYR A 6 20.31 6.52 -19.42
N ASN A 7 20.91 5.33 -19.36
CA ASN A 7 20.45 4.26 -18.49
C ASN A 7 20.82 4.51 -17.00
N LEU A 8 20.19 3.76 -16.09
CA LEU A 8 20.43 3.92 -14.65
C LEU A 8 21.88 3.69 -14.22
N GLN A 9 22.62 2.81 -14.91
CA GLN A 9 24.02 2.54 -14.58
C GLN A 9 24.93 3.73 -14.90
N ALA A 10 24.72 4.37 -16.06
CA ALA A 10 25.45 5.57 -16.44
C ALA A 10 25.13 6.74 -15.49
N ILE A 11 23.85 6.96 -15.19
CA ILE A 11 23.43 7.97 -14.22
C ILE A 11 24.06 7.72 -12.85
N LYS A 12 24.06 6.46 -12.37
CA LYS A 12 24.69 6.10 -11.09
C LYS A 12 26.18 6.42 -11.06
N LYS A 13 26.93 6.11 -12.13
CA LYS A 13 28.36 6.42 -12.22
C LYS A 13 28.60 7.93 -12.15
N GLU A 14 27.85 8.73 -12.90
CA GLU A 14 27.96 10.19 -12.85
C GLU A 14 27.66 10.76 -11.45
N LEU A 15 26.60 10.27 -10.79
CA LEU A 15 26.27 10.70 -9.43
C LEU A 15 27.40 10.41 -8.42
N GLN A 16 28.16 9.32 -8.61
CA GLN A 16 29.29 8.96 -7.74
C GLN A 16 30.49 9.91 -7.89
N HIS A 17 30.58 10.67 -8.98
CA HIS A 17 31.64 11.66 -9.19
C HIS A 17 31.32 13.05 -8.61
N LEU A 18 30.09 13.27 -8.13
CA LEU A 18 29.63 14.56 -7.61
C LEU A 18 29.95 14.72 -6.12
N SER A 19 30.19 15.97 -5.72
CA SER A 19 30.29 16.33 -4.31
C SER A 19 28.93 16.28 -3.60
N GLY A 20 28.93 16.20 -2.26
CA GLY A 20 27.70 16.21 -1.47
C GLY A 20 26.81 17.44 -1.71
N SER A 21 27.40 18.63 -1.92
CA SER A 21 26.64 19.85 -2.24
C SER A 21 25.94 19.74 -3.60
N GLN A 22 26.65 19.23 -4.62
CA GLN A 22 26.07 19.06 -5.96
C GLN A 22 24.94 18.01 -5.95
N LEU A 23 25.11 16.94 -5.17
CA LEU A 23 24.06 15.93 -4.99
C LEU A 23 22.83 16.53 -4.29
N ALA A 24 23.01 17.33 -3.25
CA ALA A 24 21.92 18.00 -2.57
C ALA A 24 21.13 18.92 -3.52
N ASP A 25 21.83 19.71 -4.35
CA ASP A 25 21.20 20.58 -5.34
C ASP A 25 20.39 19.79 -6.37
N LEU A 26 20.90 18.64 -6.82
CA LEU A 26 20.16 17.74 -7.72
C LEU A 26 18.93 17.14 -7.04
N CYS A 27 19.04 16.66 -5.80
CA CYS A 27 17.89 16.16 -5.03
C CYS A 27 16.82 17.23 -4.85
N LEU A 28 17.20 18.48 -4.58
CA LEU A 28 16.28 19.61 -4.47
C LEU A 28 15.62 19.94 -5.82
N ARG A 29 16.35 19.84 -6.92
CA ARG A 29 15.77 20.02 -8.26
C ARG A 29 14.75 18.91 -8.57
N LEU A 30 15.07 17.66 -8.25
CA LEU A 30 14.17 16.51 -8.43
C LEU A 30 12.90 16.63 -7.57
N SER A 31 13.02 17.10 -6.32
CA SER A 31 11.87 17.27 -5.43
C SER A 31 10.95 18.42 -5.87
N LYS A 32 11.51 19.50 -6.44
CA LYS A 32 10.73 20.59 -7.06
C LYS A 32 10.04 20.15 -8.35
N TYR A 33 10.63 19.22 -9.09
CA TYR A 33 10.10 18.75 -10.37
C TYR A 33 8.84 17.89 -10.23
N LYS A 34 8.80 16.98 -9.25
CA LYS A 34 7.66 16.06 -9.05
C LYS A 34 7.27 15.97 -7.58
N LYS A 35 5.98 16.17 -7.28
CA LYS A 35 5.43 16.04 -5.92
C LYS A 35 5.78 14.70 -5.26
N GLU A 36 5.69 13.61 -6.01
CA GLU A 36 6.02 12.26 -5.52
C GLU A 36 7.49 12.12 -5.10
N ASN A 37 8.42 12.82 -5.77
CA ASN A 37 9.83 12.84 -5.37
C ASN A 37 10.01 13.58 -4.04
N LYS A 38 9.26 14.67 -3.83
CA LYS A 38 9.26 15.39 -2.56
C LYS A 38 8.70 14.51 -1.43
N GLU A 39 7.59 13.83 -1.67
CA GLU A 39 6.98 12.91 -0.69
C GLU A 39 7.92 11.75 -0.32
N LEU A 40 8.59 11.14 -1.30
CA LEU A 40 9.61 10.11 -1.06
C LEU A 40 10.80 10.66 -0.26
N LEU A 41 11.32 11.83 -0.62
CA LEU A 41 12.44 12.43 0.09
C LEU A 41 12.06 12.81 1.52
N SER A 42 10.83 13.28 1.74
CA SER A 42 10.27 13.50 3.06
C SER A 42 10.24 12.21 3.89
N TYR A 43 9.77 11.10 3.31
CA TYR A 43 9.82 9.81 3.99
C TYR A 43 11.26 9.40 4.36
N LEU A 44 12.17 9.40 3.38
CA LEU A 44 13.55 8.94 3.57
C LEU A 44 14.33 9.77 4.61
N LEU A 45 14.09 11.07 4.68
CA LEU A 45 14.85 11.96 5.56
C LEU A 45 14.25 12.12 6.97
N PHE A 46 12.92 12.01 7.11
CA PHE A 46 12.24 12.35 8.36
C PHE A 46 11.50 11.18 9.00
N GLU A 47 10.98 10.24 8.20
CA GLU A 47 10.05 9.20 8.69
C GLU A 47 10.69 7.79 8.72
N ALA A 48 11.71 7.55 7.89
CA ALA A 48 12.29 6.21 7.71
C ALA A 48 12.88 5.58 8.98
N ASN A 49 13.23 6.41 9.98
CA ASN A 49 13.73 5.94 11.28
C ASN A 49 12.62 5.52 12.25
N ASN A 50 11.36 5.87 11.96
CA ASN A 50 10.19 5.50 12.77
C ASN A 50 9.16 4.79 11.90
N HIS A 51 9.49 3.56 11.51
CA HIS A 51 8.66 2.76 10.59
C HIS A 51 7.24 2.54 11.12
N ASP A 52 7.12 2.17 12.40
CA ASP A 52 5.83 1.87 13.03
C ASP A 52 4.93 3.10 13.10
N GLY A 53 5.50 4.27 13.49
CA GLY A 53 4.76 5.52 13.50
C GLY A 53 4.27 5.94 12.11
N TYR A 54 5.08 5.68 11.07
CA TYR A 54 4.68 5.98 9.70
C TYR A 54 3.54 5.07 9.21
N ILE A 55 3.61 3.77 9.50
CA ILE A 55 2.53 2.82 9.21
C ILE A 55 1.25 3.24 9.92
N GLU A 56 1.34 3.60 11.20
CA GLU A 56 0.18 4.02 11.98
C GLU A 56 -0.46 5.30 11.42
N GLY A 57 0.35 6.29 10.99
CA GLY A 57 -0.17 7.48 10.31
C GLY A 57 -0.93 7.15 9.02
N ILE A 58 -0.45 6.17 8.25
CA ILE A 58 -1.16 5.67 7.06
C ILE A 58 -2.48 5.00 7.45
N LYS A 59 -2.51 4.17 8.50
CA LYS A 59 -3.72 3.51 9.00
C LYS A 59 -4.77 4.55 9.43
N GLN A 60 -4.36 5.62 10.11
CA GLN A 60 -5.26 6.72 10.49
C GLN A 60 -5.81 7.49 9.28
N GLU A 61 -4.98 7.74 8.25
CA GLU A 61 -5.46 8.34 7.01
C GLU A 61 -6.45 7.41 6.29
N MET A 62 -6.20 6.10 6.30
CA MET A 62 -7.13 5.10 5.78
C MET A 62 -8.46 5.14 6.52
N ASP A 63 -8.45 5.15 7.86
CA ASP A 63 -9.68 5.20 8.66
C ASP A 63 -10.51 6.43 8.37
N THR A 64 -9.86 7.59 8.22
CA THR A 64 -10.52 8.83 7.80
C THR A 64 -11.23 8.62 6.45
N LEU A 65 -10.55 8.03 5.47
CA LEU A 65 -11.13 7.75 4.15
C LEU A 65 -12.24 6.69 4.18
N PHE A 66 -12.17 5.71 5.09
CA PHE A 66 -13.22 4.71 5.30
C PHE A 66 -14.45 5.32 5.98
N ASN A 67 -14.27 6.24 6.93
CA ASN A 67 -15.35 6.96 7.59
C ASN A 67 -16.10 7.90 6.64
N GLU A 68 -15.41 8.45 5.63
CA GLU A 68 -15.98 9.31 4.59
C GLU A 68 -16.60 8.52 3.42
N LEU A 69 -16.82 7.20 3.56
CA LEU A 69 -17.35 6.40 2.47
C LEU A 69 -18.77 6.83 2.09
N PRO A 70 -19.02 7.11 0.79
CA PRO A 70 -20.34 7.44 0.32
C PRO A 70 -21.22 6.18 0.30
N SER A 71 -22.48 6.31 0.69
CA SER A 71 -23.43 5.19 0.76
C SER A 71 -23.66 4.52 -0.61
N HIS A 72 -23.55 5.27 -1.70
CA HIS A 72 -23.77 4.73 -3.05
C HIS A 72 -22.59 3.86 -3.51
N TYR A 73 -22.87 2.59 -3.78
CA TYR A 73 -21.89 1.53 -4.06
C TYR A 73 -20.82 1.87 -5.12
N TYR A 74 -21.19 2.60 -6.18
CA TYR A 74 -20.24 3.00 -7.22
C TYR A 74 -19.18 3.98 -6.69
N TYR A 75 -19.61 4.96 -5.90
CA TYR A 75 -18.71 5.94 -5.31
C TYR A 75 -17.90 5.31 -4.18
N ALA A 76 -18.48 4.38 -3.42
CA ALA A 76 -17.74 3.60 -2.44
C ALA A 76 -16.60 2.84 -3.11
N ALA A 77 -16.86 2.14 -4.22
CA ALA A 77 -15.81 1.45 -4.99
C ALA A 77 -14.74 2.41 -5.51
N LYS A 78 -15.11 3.64 -5.87
CA LYS A 78 -14.16 4.68 -6.29
C LYS A 78 -13.26 5.11 -5.12
N SER A 79 -13.83 5.36 -3.95
CA SER A 79 -13.08 5.71 -2.74
C SER A 79 -12.15 4.58 -2.29
N MET A 80 -12.61 3.32 -2.34
CA MET A 80 -11.78 2.15 -2.05
C MET A 80 -10.53 2.07 -2.93
N ARG A 81 -10.67 2.29 -4.24
CA ARG A 81 -9.52 2.34 -5.15
C ARG A 81 -8.58 3.51 -4.84
N LYS A 82 -9.09 4.63 -4.29
CA LYS A 82 -8.26 5.75 -3.84
C LYS A 82 -7.41 5.33 -2.63
N ILE A 83 -8.00 4.62 -1.67
CA ILE A 83 -7.28 4.07 -0.51
C ILE A 83 -6.19 3.09 -0.96
N LEU A 84 -6.49 2.17 -1.88
CA LEU A 84 -5.48 1.25 -2.43
C LEU A 84 -4.31 1.97 -3.13
N LYS A 85 -4.58 3.09 -3.82
CA LYS A 85 -3.51 3.91 -4.43
C LYS A 85 -2.62 4.56 -3.37
N LEU A 86 -3.20 5.00 -2.25
CA LEU A 86 -2.47 5.53 -1.11
C LEU A 86 -1.55 4.45 -0.53
N ILE A 87 -2.06 3.26 -0.22
CA ILE A 87 -1.26 2.12 0.27
C ILE A 87 -0.13 1.80 -0.72
N THR A 88 -0.44 1.68 -2.01
CA THR A 88 0.55 1.36 -3.05
C THR A 88 1.66 2.42 -3.14
N LYS A 89 1.34 3.69 -2.90
CA LYS A 89 2.34 4.77 -2.93
C LYS A 89 3.28 4.67 -1.73
N HIS A 90 2.73 4.53 -0.53
CA HIS A 90 3.54 4.52 0.69
C HIS A 90 4.35 3.23 0.86
N THR A 91 3.82 2.09 0.44
CA THR A 91 4.56 0.82 0.39
C THR A 91 5.75 0.87 -0.57
N LYS A 92 5.64 1.59 -1.69
CA LYS A 92 6.78 1.85 -2.59
C LYS A 92 7.84 2.75 -1.95
N PHE A 93 7.46 3.70 -1.10
CA PHE A 93 8.43 4.53 -0.38
C PHE A 93 9.21 3.70 0.64
N MET A 94 8.52 2.83 1.37
CA MET A 94 9.11 1.94 2.37
C MET A 94 9.93 0.80 1.76
N ALA A 95 9.59 0.34 0.55
CA ALA A 95 10.18 -0.82 -0.11
C ALA A 95 10.20 -2.09 0.78
N SER A 96 9.18 -2.25 1.63
CA SER A 96 9.06 -3.32 2.63
C SER A 96 7.84 -4.19 2.34
N LYS A 97 8.07 -5.49 2.06
CA LYS A 97 6.99 -6.47 1.87
C LYS A 97 6.14 -6.67 3.15
N PRO A 98 6.73 -6.79 4.36
CA PRO A 98 5.94 -6.83 5.60
C PRO A 98 5.00 -5.64 5.77
N ALA A 99 5.48 -4.43 5.50
CA ALA A 99 4.66 -3.22 5.60
C ALA A 99 3.51 -3.21 4.57
N GLU A 100 3.75 -3.74 3.36
CA GLU A 100 2.71 -3.91 2.35
C GLU A 100 1.63 -4.91 2.80
N ILE A 101 2.03 -6.02 3.41
CA ILE A 101 1.10 -7.01 3.96
C ILE A 101 0.27 -6.40 5.09
N ASP A 102 0.90 -5.73 6.05
CA ASP A 102 0.21 -5.11 7.20
C ASP A 102 -0.84 -4.08 6.74
N LEU A 103 -0.47 -3.16 5.85
CA LEU A 103 -1.41 -2.15 5.34
C LEU A 103 -2.55 -2.77 4.51
N LEU A 104 -2.29 -3.84 3.74
CA LEU A 104 -3.32 -4.53 2.98
C LEU A 104 -4.26 -5.35 3.88
N LEU A 105 -3.74 -5.99 4.93
CA LEU A 105 -4.55 -6.65 5.95
C LEU A 105 -5.45 -5.64 6.66
N TYR A 106 -4.89 -4.50 7.06
CA TYR A 106 -5.66 -3.41 7.66
C TYR A 106 -6.76 -2.91 6.73
N TYR A 107 -6.44 -2.73 5.44
CA TYR A 107 -7.45 -2.37 4.42
C TYR A 107 -8.58 -3.40 4.34
N CYS A 108 -8.26 -4.70 4.32
CA CYS A 108 -9.25 -5.76 4.25
C CYS A 108 -10.13 -5.79 5.51
N GLN A 109 -9.54 -5.60 6.68
CA GLN A 109 -10.26 -5.50 7.94
C GLN A 109 -11.24 -4.33 7.94
N GLN A 110 -10.79 -3.14 7.53
CA GLN A 110 -11.66 -1.96 7.46
C GLN A 110 -12.73 -2.09 6.38
N TYR A 111 -12.42 -2.75 5.26
CA TYR A 111 -13.42 -3.10 4.26
C TYR A 111 -14.55 -3.93 4.88
N VAL A 112 -14.21 -4.99 5.64
CA VAL A 112 -15.20 -5.87 6.27
C VAL A 112 -16.07 -5.13 7.31
N ASN A 113 -15.52 -4.12 7.96
CA ASN A 113 -16.22 -3.33 8.97
C ASN A 113 -17.13 -2.23 8.39
N HIS A 114 -16.71 -1.56 7.31
CA HIS A 114 -17.39 -0.38 6.79
C HIS A 114 -18.27 -0.62 5.56
N VAL A 115 -18.02 -1.69 4.78
CA VAL A 115 -18.74 -1.92 3.52
C VAL A 115 -20.08 -2.62 3.78
N ASP A 116 -21.12 -2.18 3.08
CA ASP A 116 -22.43 -2.82 3.12
C ASP A 116 -22.33 -4.29 2.72
N LYS A 117 -22.59 -5.16 3.70
CA LYS A 117 -22.54 -6.62 3.62
C LYS A 117 -23.47 -7.18 2.55
N ARG A 118 -24.55 -6.46 2.22
CA ARG A 118 -25.57 -6.88 1.24
C ARG A 118 -25.28 -6.42 -0.17
N THR A 119 -24.14 -5.77 -0.41
CA THR A 119 -23.83 -5.23 -1.74
C THR A 119 -23.78 -6.34 -2.79
N GLY A 120 -24.65 -6.26 -3.79
CA GLY A 120 -24.61 -7.09 -5.01
C GLY A 120 -23.60 -6.59 -6.03
N TYR A 121 -22.96 -5.44 -5.77
CA TYR A 121 -22.13 -4.76 -6.76
C TYR A 121 -20.79 -5.48 -6.94
N LYS A 122 -20.66 -6.20 -8.06
CA LYS A 122 -19.50 -7.02 -8.40
C LYS A 122 -18.15 -6.30 -8.24
N PRO A 123 -17.97 -5.02 -8.66
CA PRO A 123 -16.69 -4.34 -8.47
C PRO A 123 -16.30 -4.10 -7.02
N LEU A 124 -17.26 -3.93 -6.09
CA LEU A 124 -16.94 -3.85 -4.66
C LEU A 124 -16.44 -5.19 -4.16
N ARG A 125 -17.15 -6.28 -4.44
CA ARG A 125 -16.76 -7.63 -4.03
C ARG A 125 -15.37 -7.99 -4.54
N GLN A 126 -15.12 -7.73 -5.81
CA GLN A 126 -13.83 -8.00 -6.47
C GLN A 126 -12.66 -7.24 -5.84
N LEU A 127 -12.87 -6.08 -5.20
CA LEU A 127 -11.79 -5.36 -4.53
C LEU A 127 -11.25 -6.16 -3.35
N LEU A 128 -12.13 -6.73 -2.51
CA LEU A 128 -11.74 -7.54 -1.37
C LEU A 128 -11.07 -8.83 -1.81
N HIS A 129 -11.70 -9.60 -2.71
CA HIS A 129 -11.12 -10.84 -3.26
C HIS A 129 -9.69 -10.63 -3.75
N LYS A 130 -9.46 -9.60 -4.60
CA LYS A 130 -8.14 -9.30 -5.14
C LYS A 130 -7.11 -8.92 -4.08
N GLN A 131 -7.53 -8.26 -3.00
CA GLN A 131 -6.60 -7.91 -1.92
C GLN A 131 -6.26 -9.14 -1.07
N LEU A 132 -7.24 -9.99 -0.74
CA LEU A 132 -6.99 -11.25 -0.02
C LEU A 132 -6.05 -12.17 -0.81
N GLU A 133 -6.31 -12.37 -2.11
CA GLU A 133 -5.42 -13.13 -3.00
C GLU A 133 -4.01 -12.53 -3.06
N LYS A 134 -3.90 -11.19 -3.08
CA LYS A 134 -2.61 -10.50 -3.11
C LYS A 134 -1.86 -10.71 -1.80
N VAL A 135 -2.53 -10.60 -0.66
CA VAL A 135 -1.94 -10.81 0.66
C VAL A 135 -1.43 -12.25 0.78
N ALA A 136 -2.24 -13.26 0.45
CA ALA A 136 -1.83 -14.66 0.46
C ALA A 136 -0.55 -14.89 -0.38
N LYS A 137 -0.50 -14.33 -1.59
CA LYS A 137 0.70 -14.41 -2.46
C LYS A 137 1.91 -13.69 -1.88
N LEU A 138 1.72 -12.54 -1.23
CA LEU A 138 2.81 -11.80 -0.61
C LEU A 138 3.37 -12.56 0.60
N ILE A 139 2.50 -13.13 1.44
CA ILE A 139 2.89 -13.97 2.58
C ILE A 139 3.66 -15.19 2.08
N GLY A 140 3.14 -15.94 1.12
CA GLY A 140 3.85 -17.11 0.57
C GLY A 140 5.20 -16.80 -0.11
N ALA A 141 5.49 -15.52 -0.40
CA ALA A 141 6.76 -15.06 -0.95
C ALA A 141 7.73 -14.50 0.12
N LEU A 142 7.37 -14.57 1.41
CA LEU A 142 8.25 -14.25 2.54
C LEU A 142 9.05 -15.48 3.00
N HIS A 143 10.07 -15.24 3.83
CA HIS A 143 10.79 -16.29 4.55
C HIS A 143 9.89 -16.94 5.61
N GLU A 144 10.06 -18.23 5.88
CA GLU A 144 9.18 -19.02 6.78
C GLU A 144 8.95 -18.36 8.15
N ASP A 145 10.00 -17.82 8.77
CA ASP A 145 9.88 -17.12 10.07
C ASP A 145 8.88 -15.96 10.04
N LEU A 146 8.88 -15.17 8.96
CA LEU A 146 7.98 -14.01 8.81
C LEU A 146 6.59 -14.41 8.30
N GLN A 147 6.45 -15.60 7.70
CA GLN A 147 5.14 -16.08 7.25
C GLN A 147 4.21 -16.28 8.42
N TYR A 148 4.70 -16.90 9.50
CA TYR A 148 3.89 -17.21 10.68
C TYR A 148 3.27 -15.95 11.30
N ASP A 149 4.06 -14.88 11.43
CA ASP A 149 3.62 -13.61 12.01
C ASP A 149 2.45 -12.98 11.22
N HIS A 150 2.49 -13.06 9.89
CA HIS A 150 1.47 -12.49 9.03
C HIS A 150 0.28 -13.43 8.78
N GLN A 151 0.50 -14.74 8.85
CA GLN A 151 -0.51 -15.75 8.57
C GLN A 151 -1.66 -15.70 9.58
N ALA A 152 -1.35 -15.55 10.88
CA ALA A 152 -2.38 -15.43 11.91
C ALA A 152 -3.29 -14.19 11.70
N GLY A 153 -2.70 -13.07 11.29
CA GLY A 153 -3.45 -11.86 10.94
C GLY A 153 -4.34 -12.06 9.71
N PHE A 154 -3.82 -12.74 8.69
CA PHE A 154 -4.58 -13.07 7.48
C PHE A 154 -5.76 -13.99 7.76
N GLU A 155 -5.54 -15.07 8.52
CA GLU A 155 -6.59 -16.02 8.93
C GLU A 155 -7.72 -15.34 9.68
N LYS A 156 -7.38 -14.45 10.63
CA LYS A 156 -8.38 -13.67 11.37
C LYS A 156 -9.25 -12.83 10.43
N VAL A 157 -8.64 -12.09 9.50
CA VAL A 157 -9.38 -11.24 8.57
C VAL A 157 -10.27 -12.07 7.64
N VAL A 158 -9.76 -13.20 7.13
CA VAL A 158 -10.53 -14.10 6.26
C VAL A 158 -11.71 -14.73 7.01
N GLN A 159 -11.50 -15.16 8.25
CA GLN A 159 -12.57 -15.69 9.11
C GLN A 159 -13.64 -14.62 9.37
N GLU A 160 -13.25 -13.41 9.75
CA GLU A 160 -14.22 -12.32 9.97
C GLU A 160 -14.98 -11.96 8.68
N ALA A 161 -14.31 -12.04 7.52
CA ALA A 161 -14.95 -11.81 6.22
C ALA A 161 -15.98 -12.90 5.90
N ASP A 162 -15.65 -14.17 6.13
CA ASP A 162 -16.54 -15.34 5.98
C ASP A 162 -17.79 -15.21 6.87
N GLU A 163 -17.61 -14.81 8.13
CA GLU A 163 -18.71 -14.63 9.08
C GLU A 163 -19.64 -13.45 8.73
N LYS A 164 -19.08 -12.36 8.20
CA LYS A 164 -19.82 -11.10 7.96
C LYS A 164 -20.35 -10.96 6.53
N LEU A 165 -19.74 -11.61 5.54
CA LEU A 165 -20.03 -11.41 4.12
C LEU A 165 -20.46 -12.73 3.47
N SER A 166 -21.75 -12.85 3.15
CA SER A 166 -22.35 -14.09 2.60
C SER A 166 -21.80 -14.55 1.23
N TRP A 167 -20.93 -13.75 0.62
CA TRP A 167 -20.32 -14.00 -0.69
C TRP A 167 -18.82 -14.26 -0.60
N ILE A 168 -18.25 -14.32 0.61
CA ILE A 168 -16.89 -14.79 0.88
C ILE A 168 -16.99 -16.20 1.44
N ASN A 169 -16.10 -17.09 0.99
CA ASN A 169 -15.85 -18.38 1.62
C ASN A 169 -14.37 -18.43 2.03
N LYS A 170 -14.09 -18.67 3.31
CA LYS A 170 -12.70 -18.76 3.81
C LYS A 170 -11.87 -19.87 3.14
N GLN A 171 -12.50 -20.95 2.70
CA GLN A 171 -11.82 -22.08 2.05
C GLN A 171 -11.18 -21.69 0.71
N ASP A 172 -11.56 -20.55 0.13
CA ASP A 172 -10.96 -20.06 -1.11
C ASP A 172 -9.55 -19.44 -0.87
N TYR A 173 -9.16 -19.22 0.39
CA TYR A 173 -7.96 -18.46 0.75
C TYR A 173 -7.01 -19.13 1.74
N LEU A 174 -7.52 -20.05 2.56
CA LEU A 174 -6.75 -20.82 3.55
C LEU A 174 -6.42 -22.20 2.98
#